data_AF-A0A7S1HAT5-F1
#
_entry.id   AF-A0A7S1HAT5-F1
#
_cell.length_a   1.000
_cell.length_b   1.000
_cell.length_c   1.000
_cell.angle_alpha   90.00
_cell.angle_beta   90.00
_cell.angle_gamma   90.00
#
_symmetry.space_group_name_H-M   'P 1'
#
loop_
_entity.id
_entity.type
_entity.pdbx_description
1 polymer ?
#
loop_
_entity_poly.entity_id
_entity_poly.type
_entity_poly.pdbx_seq_one_letter_code
_entity_poly.pdbx_strand_id
1 'polypeptide(L)'
;GSLDLGSGSMVWRGVQRQPEPLLDQLMMRTVPGVLDIRRPVSSLDQMYACASVLHTIVLPKVKDLAREFHGYFPRNNWAFMGRGSYVKFSEVEAKGGSVGVKWSGLKSSGRAIEKITRSLGNDPSYLTDICRFMIAFENFEDLTKCLATLLTDEEVRVIRIKNRYSPDYDAAKSAGYRDVAINFRIKSDATLALGAEVHICELQLILLSFAEIRSVAG
;
A
#
# COMPACT_ATOMS: atom_id res chain seq x y z
N GLY A 1 65.52 22.34 7.80
CA GLY A 1 64.82 23.02 6.70
C GLY A 1 63.45 22.42 6.56
N SER A 2 62.43 23.23 6.88
CA SER A 2 61.02 23.17 6.44
C SER A 2 60.34 21.80 6.28
N LEU A 3 59.53 21.44 7.28
CA LEU A 3 58.36 20.57 7.12
C LEU A 3 57.25 21.42 6.49
N ASP A 4 56.86 21.10 5.26
CA ASP A 4 55.74 21.76 4.58
C ASP A 4 54.43 21.00 4.85
N LEU A 5 53.48 21.74 5.44
CA LEU A 5 52.12 21.33 5.77
C LEU A 5 51.26 21.47 4.52
N GLY A 6 51.29 20.44 3.67
CA GLY A 6 50.41 20.32 2.52
C GLY A 6 48.98 19.98 2.94
N SER A 7 48.15 21.02 3.03
CA SER A 7 46.70 20.98 3.21
C SER A 7 45.97 20.14 2.14
N GLY A 8 45.75 18.86 2.45
CA GLY A 8 44.87 17.99 1.66
C GLY A 8 43.40 18.32 1.92
N SER A 9 42.86 19.29 1.19
CA SER A 9 41.42 19.52 1.10
C SER A 9 40.77 18.32 0.39
N MET A 10 40.08 17.46 1.16
CA MET A 10 39.30 16.37 0.63
C MET A 10 38.01 16.94 0.02
N VAL A 11 38.08 17.30 -1.25
CA VAL A 11 36.92 17.70 -2.06
C VAL A 11 36.00 16.48 -2.19
N TRP A 12 34.91 16.46 -1.42
CA TRP A 12 33.77 15.59 -1.68
C TRP A 12 33.18 15.98 -3.04
N ARG A 13 33.61 15.31 -4.11
CA ARG A 13 32.92 15.37 -5.39
C ARG A 13 31.54 14.76 -5.19
N GLY A 14 30.53 15.62 -5.20
CA GLY A 14 29.14 15.21 -5.19
C GLY A 14 28.89 14.18 -6.28
N VAL A 15 28.54 12.96 -5.86
CA VAL A 15 27.87 12.00 -6.74
C VAL A 15 26.53 12.64 -7.06
N GLN A 16 26.43 13.29 -8.23
CA GLN A 16 25.15 13.53 -8.88
C GLN A 16 24.46 12.17 -8.99
N ARG A 17 23.52 11.90 -8.08
CA ARG A 17 22.56 10.81 -8.27
C ARG A 17 21.76 11.16 -9.51
N GLN A 18 22.14 10.55 -10.63
CA GLN A 18 21.26 10.40 -11.78
C GLN A 18 19.92 9.86 -11.25
N PRO A 19 18.77 10.44 -11.61
CA PRO A 19 17.49 9.84 -11.27
C PRO A 19 17.44 8.46 -11.95
N GLU A 20 17.42 7.42 -11.15
CA GLU A 20 17.37 6.01 -11.57
C GLU A 20 16.25 5.77 -12.61
N PRO A 21 16.50 5.00 -13.69
CA PRO A 21 15.55 4.68 -14.77
C PRO A 21 14.44 3.70 -14.35
N LEU A 22 14.22 3.54 -13.04
CA LEU A 22 13.27 2.58 -12.47
C LEU A 22 11.81 2.98 -12.75
N LEU A 23 11.55 4.27 -13.01
CA LEU A 23 10.25 4.76 -13.46
C LEU A 23 9.93 4.26 -14.88
N ASP A 24 10.88 4.32 -15.81
CA ASP A 24 10.69 3.82 -17.18
C ASP A 24 10.52 2.30 -17.23
N GLN A 25 11.26 1.56 -16.38
CA GLN A 25 11.06 0.11 -16.25
C GLN A 25 9.74 -0.25 -15.56
N LEU A 26 9.20 0.62 -14.70
CA LEU A 26 7.85 0.47 -14.13
C LEU A 26 6.74 0.74 -15.17
N MET A 27 7.01 1.61 -16.14
CA MET A 27 6.07 2.00 -17.20
C MET A 27 5.90 0.90 -18.27
N MET A 28 6.87 -0.01 -18.42
CA MET A 28 6.94 -1.01 -19.51
C MET A 28 6.21 -2.35 -19.24
N ARG A 29 5.47 -2.49 -18.12
CA ARG A 29 4.60 -3.65 -17.86
C ARG A 29 3.12 -3.28 -17.70
N THR A 30 2.72 -2.14 -18.25
CA THR A 30 1.31 -1.79 -18.37
C THR A 30 0.70 -2.56 -19.54
N VAL A 31 -0.41 -3.26 -19.29
CA VAL A 31 -1.24 -3.82 -20.37
C VAL A 31 -1.70 -2.64 -21.23
N PRO A 32 -1.47 -2.65 -22.56
CA PRO A 32 -1.97 -1.60 -23.43
C PRO A 32 -3.50 -1.50 -23.30
N GLY A 33 -4.01 -0.36 -22.82
CA GLY A 33 -5.46 -0.07 -22.78
C GLY A 33 -6.11 0.23 -21.42
N VAL A 34 -5.39 0.26 -20.29
CA VAL A 34 -6.01 0.38 -18.94
C VAL A 34 -5.97 1.81 -18.34
N LEU A 35 -5.56 2.82 -19.11
CA LEU A 35 -5.56 4.22 -18.70
C LEU A 35 -6.41 5.06 -19.67
N ASP A 36 -7.75 4.97 -19.58
CA ASP A 36 -8.64 6.00 -20.17
C ASP A 36 -8.56 7.25 -19.27
N ILE A 37 -7.53 8.07 -19.53
CA ILE A 37 -7.22 9.31 -18.82
C ILE A 37 -8.01 10.43 -19.48
N ARG A 38 -9.28 10.63 -19.08
CA ARG A 38 -10.00 11.84 -19.52
C ARG A 38 -9.76 13.07 -18.65
N ARG A 39 -8.99 12.94 -17.56
CA ARG A 39 -8.14 13.94 -16.89
C ARG A 39 -7.57 13.30 -15.60
N PRO A 40 -6.24 13.22 -15.41
CA PRO A 40 -5.70 12.79 -14.12
C PRO A 40 -6.10 13.83 -13.06
N VAL A 41 -6.55 13.37 -11.89
CA VAL A 41 -6.75 14.27 -10.77
C VAL A 41 -5.38 14.74 -10.28
N SER A 42 -5.09 16.02 -10.51
CA SER A 42 -3.82 16.66 -10.14
C SER A 42 -3.89 17.44 -8.82
N SER A 43 -5.09 17.56 -8.23
CA SER A 43 -5.29 18.17 -6.92
C SER A 43 -5.26 17.10 -5.84
N LEU A 44 -4.33 17.22 -4.90
CA LEU A 44 -4.24 16.31 -3.76
C LEU A 44 -5.54 16.30 -2.95
N ASP A 45 -6.20 17.45 -2.77
CA ASP A 45 -7.47 17.56 -2.05
C ASP A 45 -8.60 16.76 -2.71
N GLN A 46 -8.69 16.83 -4.05
CA GLN A 46 -9.66 16.02 -4.81
C GLN A 46 -9.35 14.52 -4.65
N MET A 47 -8.06 14.14 -4.64
CA MET A 47 -7.68 12.74 -4.40
C MET A 47 -8.07 12.26 -3.00
N TYR A 48 -7.95 13.11 -1.98
CA TYR A 48 -8.39 12.80 -0.62
C TYR A 48 -9.92 12.69 -0.51
N ALA A 49 -10.67 13.55 -1.18
CA ALA A 49 -12.13 13.48 -1.22
C ALA A 49 -12.59 12.14 -1.81
N CYS A 50 -12.05 11.76 -2.98
CA CYS A 50 -12.34 10.46 -3.60
C CYS A 50 -11.87 9.29 -2.74
N ALA A 51 -10.69 9.38 -2.12
CA ALA A 51 -10.17 8.32 -1.25
C ALA A 51 -11.04 8.10 0.00
N SER A 52 -11.65 9.15 0.55
CA SER A 52 -12.59 9.07 1.67
C SER A 52 -13.87 8.31 1.31
N VAL A 53 -14.44 8.62 0.14
CA VAL A 53 -15.59 7.88 -0.42
C VAL A 53 -15.22 6.41 -0.63
N LEU A 54 -14.10 6.15 -1.31
CA LEU A 54 -13.63 4.79 -1.57
C LEU A 54 -13.37 4.02 -0.29
N HIS A 55 -12.86 4.67 0.77
CA HIS A 55 -12.61 3.99 2.03
C HIS A 55 -13.89 3.36 2.59
N THR A 56 -15.02 4.09 2.51
CA THR A 56 -16.33 3.63 2.99
C THR A 56 -16.87 2.48 2.14
N ILE A 57 -16.60 2.48 0.84
CA ILE A 57 -17.06 1.45 -0.10
C ILE A 57 -16.19 0.18 -0.04
N VAL A 58 -14.88 0.35 0.08
CA VAL A 58 -13.89 -0.75 0.00
C VAL A 58 -13.71 -1.45 1.34
N LEU A 59 -13.82 -0.74 2.46
CA LEU A 59 -13.61 -1.33 3.79
C LEU A 59 -14.54 -2.54 4.07
N PRO A 60 -15.85 -2.51 3.75
CA PRO A 60 -16.72 -3.68 3.88
C PRO A 60 -16.19 -4.88 3.09
N LYS A 61 -15.83 -4.72 1.81
CA LYS A 61 -15.25 -5.80 1.00
C LYS A 61 -13.96 -6.37 1.60
N VAL A 62 -13.09 -5.51 2.13
CA VAL A 62 -11.85 -5.93 2.82
C VAL A 62 -12.16 -6.75 4.07
N LYS A 63 -13.19 -6.38 4.82
CA LYS A 63 -13.69 -7.16 5.97
C LYS A 63 -14.26 -8.50 5.52
N ASP A 64 -15.01 -8.53 4.41
CA ASP A 64 -15.59 -9.75 3.87
C ASP A 64 -14.51 -10.75 3.44
N LEU A 65 -13.49 -10.29 2.72
CA LEU A 65 -12.31 -11.09 2.38
C LEU A 65 -11.60 -11.62 3.63
N ALA A 66 -11.40 -10.78 4.64
CA ALA A 66 -10.77 -11.21 5.90
C ALA A 66 -11.64 -12.21 6.68
N ARG A 67 -12.98 -12.11 6.59
CA ARG A 67 -13.90 -13.07 7.21
C ARG A 67 -13.79 -14.42 6.54
N GLU A 68 -13.84 -14.43 5.21
CA GLU A 68 -13.85 -15.64 4.40
C GLU A 68 -12.51 -16.39 4.47
N PHE A 69 -11.39 -15.65 4.45
CA PHE A 69 -10.04 -16.22 4.39
C PHE A 69 -9.25 -16.03 5.67
N HIS A 70 -9.92 -16.05 6.83
CA HIS A 70 -9.26 -16.09 8.15
C HIS A 70 -8.25 -14.96 8.40
N GLY A 71 -8.50 -13.78 7.85
CA GLY A 71 -7.63 -12.62 7.90
C GLY A 71 -7.52 -11.96 9.29
N TYR A 72 -6.40 -11.30 9.50
CA TYR A 72 -6.02 -10.62 10.72
C TYR A 72 -5.85 -9.11 10.48
N PHE A 73 -6.23 -8.33 11.48
CA PHE A 73 -6.02 -6.88 11.49
C PHE A 73 -5.18 -6.44 12.70
N PRO A 74 -4.47 -5.30 12.61
CA PRO A 74 -3.67 -4.82 13.73
C PRO A 74 -4.58 -4.44 14.91
N ARG A 75 -4.13 -4.69 16.13
CA ARG A 75 -4.79 -4.22 17.34
C ARG A 75 -4.47 -2.75 17.61
N ASN A 76 -5.34 -2.10 18.36
CA ASN A 76 -5.09 -0.79 18.92
C ASN A 76 -4.27 -0.94 20.21
N ASN A 77 -3.05 -0.40 20.20
CA ASN A 77 -2.06 -0.63 21.26
C ASN A 77 -2.52 -0.21 22.67
N TRP A 78 -3.49 0.70 22.81
CA TRP A 78 -3.97 1.15 24.12
C TRP A 78 -4.91 0.15 24.81
N ALA A 79 -5.59 -0.71 24.05
CA ALA A 79 -6.68 -1.52 24.59
C ALA A 79 -6.20 -2.87 25.17
N PHE A 80 -4.97 -3.32 24.89
CA PHE A 80 -4.53 -4.69 25.19
C PHE A 80 -3.03 -4.82 25.49
N MET A 81 -2.50 -4.05 26.46
CA MET A 81 -1.14 -4.26 26.97
C MET A 81 -0.91 -5.75 27.29
N GLY A 82 -0.04 -6.42 26.52
CA GLY A 82 0.34 -7.82 26.72
C GLY A 82 -0.32 -8.88 25.80
N ARG A 83 -1.21 -8.52 24.87
CA ARG A 83 -1.71 -9.45 23.84
C ARG A 83 -1.09 -9.14 22.47
N GLY A 84 -0.96 -10.17 21.62
CA GLY A 84 -0.34 -10.07 20.29
C GLY A 84 -0.83 -8.89 19.45
N SER A 85 0.01 -8.36 18.56
CA SER A 85 -0.22 -7.11 17.83
C SER A 85 -1.32 -7.17 16.77
N TYR A 86 -1.86 -8.36 16.51
CA TYR A 86 -2.94 -8.60 15.56
C TYR A 86 -4.11 -9.38 16.20
N VAL A 87 -5.27 -9.32 15.54
CA VAL A 87 -6.49 -10.03 15.92
C VAL A 87 -7.16 -10.63 14.69
N LYS A 88 -7.59 -11.89 14.80
CA LYS A 88 -8.36 -12.56 13.76
C LYS A 88 -9.72 -11.89 13.60
N PHE A 89 -10.14 -11.62 12.38
CA PHE A 89 -11.35 -10.82 12.15
C PHE A 89 -12.61 -11.50 12.70
N SER A 90 -12.73 -12.82 12.62
CA SER A 90 -13.85 -13.56 13.21
C SER A 90 -13.98 -13.38 14.73
N GLU A 91 -12.88 -13.18 15.46
CA GLU A 91 -12.92 -12.87 16.90
C GLU A 91 -13.45 -11.47 17.18
N VAL A 92 -13.20 -10.52 16.28
CA VAL A 92 -13.70 -9.14 16.36
C VAL A 92 -15.21 -9.14 16.19
N GLU A 93 -15.70 -9.90 15.22
CA GLU A 93 -17.14 -10.04 14.93
C GLU A 93 -17.89 -10.74 16.05
N ALA A 94 -17.35 -11.84 16.58
CA ALA A 94 -17.95 -12.57 17.71
C ALA A 94 -18.13 -11.70 18.97
N LYS A 95 -17.35 -10.62 19.09
CA LYS A 95 -17.40 -9.66 20.20
C LYS A 95 -18.13 -8.36 19.84
N GLY A 96 -18.98 -8.37 18.80
CA GLY A 96 -19.80 -7.22 18.41
C GLY A 96 -18.99 -6.01 17.91
N GLY A 97 -17.79 -6.22 17.37
CA GLY A 97 -16.94 -5.14 16.87
C GLY A 97 -16.25 -4.30 17.96
N SER A 98 -16.43 -4.63 19.24
CA SER A 98 -15.85 -3.89 20.38
C SER A 98 -14.37 -4.19 20.62
N VAL A 99 -13.77 -5.12 19.86
CA VAL A 99 -12.35 -5.42 19.96
C VAL A 99 -11.57 -4.32 19.26
N GLY A 100 -10.65 -3.68 19.98
CA GLY A 100 -9.78 -2.61 19.49
C GLY A 100 -8.94 -3.02 18.29
N VAL A 101 -9.54 -3.02 17.11
CA VAL A 101 -8.88 -3.10 15.80
C VAL A 101 -8.43 -1.69 15.42
N LYS A 102 -7.18 -1.58 14.98
CA LYS A 102 -6.68 -0.38 14.32
C LYS A 102 -7.01 -0.48 12.83
N TRP A 103 -8.16 0.08 12.46
CA TRP A 103 -8.54 0.18 11.05
C TRP A 103 -7.55 1.04 10.28
N SER A 104 -7.24 0.63 9.05
CA SER A 104 -6.37 1.43 8.18
C SER A 104 -7.10 2.73 7.84
N GLY A 105 -6.51 3.86 8.19
CA GLY A 105 -6.98 5.18 7.76
C GLY A 105 -6.38 5.56 6.40
N LEU A 106 -6.79 6.72 5.90
CA LEU A 106 -6.14 7.32 4.74
C LEU A 106 -4.68 7.64 5.05
N LYS A 107 -3.82 7.57 4.04
CA LYS A 107 -2.44 8.05 4.12
C LYS A 107 -2.45 9.49 4.61
N SER A 108 -1.60 9.86 5.58
CA SER A 108 -1.53 11.27 6.01
C SER A 108 -1.01 12.18 4.88
N SER A 109 -1.50 13.41 4.83
CA SER A 109 -1.11 14.40 3.82
C SER A 109 0.40 14.64 3.81
N GLY A 110 1.02 14.73 4.99
CA GLY A 110 2.49 14.86 5.10
C GLY A 110 3.24 13.69 4.44
N ARG A 111 2.79 12.44 4.66
CA ARG A 111 3.41 11.25 4.03
C ARG A 111 3.07 11.14 2.54
N ALA A 112 1.94 11.68 2.11
CA ALA A 112 1.60 11.80 0.69
C ALA A 112 2.56 12.77 -0.01
N ILE A 113 2.70 14.00 0.52
CA ILE A 113 3.60 15.03 0.00
C ILE A 113 5.04 14.51 -0.04
N GLU A 114 5.54 13.94 1.06
CA GLU A 114 6.89 13.35 1.12
C GLU A 114 7.10 12.28 0.03
N LYS A 115 6.10 11.43 -0.22
CA LYS A 115 6.19 10.40 -1.26
C LYS A 115 6.18 11.02 -2.66
N ILE A 116 5.34 12.03 -2.87
CA ILE A 116 5.24 12.75 -4.14
C ILE A 116 6.59 13.40 -4.48
N THR A 117 7.16 14.14 -3.54
CA THR A 117 8.41 14.89 -3.74
C THR A 117 9.63 13.97 -3.88
N ARG A 118 9.71 12.91 -3.07
CA ARG A 118 10.88 12.01 -3.05
C ARG A 118 10.90 11.01 -4.20
N SER A 119 9.75 10.62 -4.73
CA SER A 119 9.65 9.41 -5.57
C SER A 119 8.72 9.49 -6.77
N LEU A 120 7.87 10.52 -6.87
CA LEU A 120 6.87 10.63 -7.95
C LEU A 120 7.05 11.90 -8.81
N GLY A 121 8.25 12.47 -8.83
CA GLY A 121 8.57 13.60 -9.71
C GLY A 121 7.73 14.85 -9.48
N ASN A 122 7.27 15.08 -8.25
CA ASN A 122 6.34 16.17 -7.89
C ASN A 122 4.94 16.09 -8.55
N ASP A 123 4.56 14.95 -9.12
CA ASP A 123 3.24 14.77 -9.73
C ASP A 123 2.34 13.89 -8.82
N PRO A 124 1.29 14.47 -8.22
CA PRO A 124 0.37 13.75 -7.34
C PRO A 124 -0.46 12.69 -8.07
N SER A 125 -0.62 12.78 -9.39
CA SER A 125 -1.45 11.83 -10.15
C SER A 125 -0.92 10.39 -10.13
N TYR A 126 0.36 10.19 -9.78
CA TYR A 126 0.97 8.87 -9.58
C TYR A 126 0.79 8.31 -8.17
N LEU A 127 0.18 9.06 -7.26
CA LEU A 127 -0.05 8.61 -5.89
C LEU A 127 -1.25 7.65 -5.85
N THR A 128 -0.97 6.38 -5.52
CA THR A 128 -1.94 5.28 -5.64
C THR A 128 -2.30 4.62 -4.32
N ASP A 129 -1.75 5.10 -3.21
CA ASP A 129 -1.87 4.48 -1.88
C ASP A 129 -2.44 5.45 -0.83
N ILE A 130 -3.28 6.40 -1.24
CA ILE A 130 -4.02 7.24 -0.28
C ILE A 130 -5.06 6.39 0.45
N CYS A 131 -5.92 5.70 -0.29
CA CYS A 131 -6.82 4.69 0.24
C CYS A 131 -6.11 3.33 0.20
N ARG A 132 -5.62 2.89 1.36
CA ARG A 132 -4.85 1.65 1.47
C ARG A 132 -5.37 0.76 2.59
N PHE A 133 -5.32 -0.54 2.37
CA PHE A 133 -5.71 -1.56 3.34
C PHE A 133 -4.63 -2.62 3.47
N MET A 134 -4.70 -3.38 4.56
CA MET A 134 -3.83 -4.53 4.81
C MET A 134 -4.66 -5.64 5.44
N ILE A 135 -4.49 -6.87 4.95
CA ILE A 135 -4.95 -8.08 5.61
C ILE A 135 -3.73 -8.95 5.88
N ALA A 136 -3.55 -9.36 7.13
CA ALA A 136 -2.53 -10.31 7.53
C ALA A 136 -3.09 -11.74 7.55
N PHE A 137 -2.28 -12.75 7.20
CA PHE A 137 -2.70 -14.15 7.13
C PHE A 137 -1.69 -15.06 7.83
N GLU A 138 -2.14 -16.09 8.53
CA GLU A 138 -1.21 -17.05 9.16
C GLU A 138 -0.45 -17.89 8.13
N ASN A 139 -1.06 -18.18 6.98
CA ASN A 139 -0.53 -19.10 5.99
C ASN A 139 -0.73 -18.57 4.55
N PHE A 140 0.03 -19.14 3.60
CA PHE A 140 -0.06 -18.77 2.19
C PHE A 140 -1.34 -19.26 1.51
N GLU A 141 -1.96 -20.32 2.01
CA GLU A 141 -3.16 -20.88 1.39
C GLU A 141 -4.33 -19.89 1.45
N ASP A 142 -4.61 -19.33 2.64
CA ASP A 142 -5.62 -18.30 2.83
C ASP A 142 -5.28 -17.03 2.03
N LEU A 143 -4.01 -16.61 2.04
CA LEU A 143 -3.54 -15.44 1.27
C LEU A 143 -3.79 -15.61 -0.23
N THR A 144 -3.45 -16.78 -0.78
CA THR A 144 -3.60 -17.06 -2.22
C THR A 144 -5.05 -17.22 -2.63
N LYS A 145 -5.91 -17.84 -1.80
CA LYS A 145 -7.36 -17.89 -2.02
C LYS A 145 -8.00 -16.50 -1.98
N CYS A 146 -7.58 -15.66 -1.03
CA CYS A 146 -8.03 -14.27 -0.97
C CYS A 146 -7.64 -13.50 -2.24
N LEU A 147 -6.41 -13.66 -2.72
CA LEU A 147 -5.96 -13.05 -3.97
C LEU A 147 -6.79 -13.56 -5.17
N ALA A 148 -6.99 -14.87 -5.29
CA ALA A 148 -7.76 -15.46 -6.39
C ALA A 148 -9.18 -14.92 -6.43
N THR A 149 -9.84 -14.83 -5.28
CA THR A 149 -11.21 -14.29 -5.14
C THR A 149 -11.28 -12.82 -5.56
N LEU A 150 -10.30 -12.01 -5.15
CA LEU A 150 -10.21 -10.62 -5.57
C LEU A 150 -10.01 -10.47 -7.10
N LEU A 151 -9.26 -11.37 -7.72
CA LEU A 151 -9.03 -11.36 -9.18
C LEU A 151 -10.28 -11.73 -9.99
N THR A 152 -11.23 -12.44 -9.38
CA THR A 152 -12.50 -12.84 -10.01
C THR A 152 -13.67 -11.93 -9.65
N ASP A 153 -13.48 -10.94 -8.77
CA ASP A 153 -14.54 -9.98 -8.40
C ASP A 153 -14.86 -9.04 -9.58
N GLU A 154 -16.11 -9.07 -10.04
CA GLU A 154 -16.59 -8.31 -11.20
C GLU A 154 -16.57 -6.80 -11.00
N GLU A 155 -16.61 -6.31 -9.77
CA GLU A 155 -16.48 -4.88 -9.45
C GLU A 155 -15.01 -4.44 -9.36
N VAL A 156 -14.08 -5.39 -9.18
CA VAL A 156 -12.66 -5.07 -9.01
C VAL A 156 -11.98 -5.04 -10.37
N ARG A 157 -11.25 -3.95 -10.62
CA ARG A 157 -10.36 -3.82 -11.78
C ARG A 157 -8.93 -3.71 -11.28
N VAL A 158 -8.20 -4.81 -11.36
CA VAL A 158 -6.79 -4.83 -10.96
C VAL A 158 -5.95 -4.07 -11.99
N ILE A 159 -5.21 -3.09 -11.50
CA ILE A 159 -4.32 -2.24 -12.29
C ILE A 159 -2.89 -2.79 -12.24
N ARG A 160 -2.47 -3.27 -11.07
CA ARG A 160 -1.11 -3.77 -10.85
C ARG A 160 -1.04 -4.69 -9.65
N ILE A 161 -0.19 -5.71 -9.74
CA ILE A 161 0.19 -6.57 -8.61
C ILE A 161 1.71 -6.50 -8.43
N LYS A 162 2.16 -6.33 -7.19
CA LYS A 162 3.56 -6.44 -6.78
C LYS A 162 3.68 -7.64 -5.86
N ASN A 163 4.18 -8.76 -6.38
CA ASN A 163 4.46 -9.94 -5.58
C ASN A 163 5.89 -9.87 -5.02
N ARG A 164 6.04 -9.51 -3.75
CA ARG A 164 7.35 -9.45 -3.07
C ARG A 164 7.76 -10.79 -2.44
N TYR A 165 6.91 -11.81 -2.52
CA TYR A 165 7.26 -13.19 -2.14
C TYR A 165 7.94 -13.97 -3.26
N SER A 166 7.94 -13.45 -4.49
CA SER A 166 8.61 -14.11 -5.61
C SER A 166 10.10 -14.32 -5.30
N PRO A 167 10.66 -15.52 -5.55
CA PRO A 167 12.10 -15.75 -5.44
C PRO A 167 12.93 -14.77 -6.28
N ASP A 168 12.39 -14.31 -7.41
CA ASP A 168 13.03 -13.36 -8.32
C ASP A 168 12.94 -11.90 -7.85
N TYR A 169 12.22 -11.65 -6.74
CA TYR A 169 12.08 -10.31 -6.20
C TYR A 169 13.31 -9.93 -5.36
N ASP A 170 14.04 -8.91 -5.83
CA ASP A 170 15.13 -8.31 -5.06
C ASP A 170 14.62 -7.63 -3.78
N ALA A 171 14.87 -8.30 -2.65
CA ALA A 171 14.49 -7.88 -1.32
C ALA A 171 15.06 -6.51 -0.91
N ALA A 172 16.21 -6.11 -1.45
CA ALA A 172 16.85 -4.84 -1.12
C ALA A 172 15.98 -3.65 -1.56
N LYS A 173 15.21 -3.80 -2.65
CA LYS A 173 14.31 -2.77 -3.19
C LYS A 173 13.17 -2.39 -2.25
N SER A 174 12.84 -3.26 -1.30
CA SER A 174 11.83 -2.98 -0.27
C SER A 174 12.39 -3.09 1.14
N ALA A 175 13.71 -2.94 1.35
CA ALA A 175 14.32 -3.08 2.67
C ALA A 175 13.88 -4.35 3.42
N GLY A 176 13.69 -5.46 2.68
CA GLY A 176 13.27 -6.75 3.23
C GLY A 176 11.76 -6.97 3.36
N TYR A 177 10.89 -5.98 3.10
CA TYR A 177 9.43 -6.19 3.19
C TYR A 177 8.95 -7.28 2.22
N ARG A 178 8.03 -8.13 2.71
CA ARG A 178 7.39 -9.23 1.99
C ARG A 178 5.87 -9.13 2.13
N ASP A 179 5.19 -8.99 1.00
CA ASP A 179 3.74 -8.88 0.86
C ASP A 179 3.37 -9.07 -0.63
N VAL A 180 2.07 -9.20 -0.89
CA VAL A 180 1.48 -8.99 -2.21
C VAL A 180 0.70 -7.68 -2.16
N ALA A 181 1.19 -6.65 -2.85
CA ALA A 181 0.51 -5.35 -2.93
C ALA A 181 -0.26 -5.24 -4.25
N ILE A 182 -1.56 -5.00 -4.16
CA ILE A 182 -2.49 -4.97 -5.29
C ILE A 182 -3.02 -3.54 -5.40
N ASN A 183 -2.81 -2.92 -6.54
CA ASN A 183 -3.44 -1.66 -6.92
C ASN A 183 -4.67 -1.98 -7.77
N PHE A 184 -5.82 -1.48 -7.36
CA PHE A 184 -7.09 -1.77 -8.03
C PHE A 184 -8.02 -0.56 -8.01
N ARG A 185 -8.99 -0.58 -8.91
CA ARG A 185 -10.16 0.30 -8.91
C ARG A 185 -11.38 -0.52 -8.55
N ILE A 186 -12.40 0.11 -7.97
CA ILE A 186 -13.72 -0.48 -7.80
C ILE A 186 -14.68 0.22 -8.75
N LYS A 187 -15.37 -0.56 -9.57
CA LYS A 187 -16.45 -0.14 -10.45
C LYS A 187 -17.76 -0.76 -9.96
N SER A 188 -18.53 0.05 -9.26
CA SER A 188 -19.85 -0.24 -8.70
C SER A 188 -20.77 0.94 -8.96
N ASP A 189 -22.08 0.76 -8.82
CA ASP A 189 -23.04 1.87 -8.99
C ASP A 189 -22.74 3.05 -8.07
N ALA A 190 -22.33 2.77 -6.82
CA ALA A 190 -21.96 3.79 -5.86
C ALA A 190 -20.70 4.57 -6.26
N THR A 191 -19.67 3.89 -6.77
CA THR A 191 -18.44 4.57 -7.21
C THR A 191 -18.67 5.39 -8.48
N LEU A 192 -19.50 4.91 -9.40
CA LEU A 192 -19.91 5.64 -10.61
C LEU A 192 -20.73 6.89 -10.26
N ALA A 193 -21.72 6.76 -9.37
CA ALA A 193 -22.56 7.89 -8.95
C ALA A 193 -21.77 9.01 -8.26
N LEU A 194 -20.65 8.66 -7.62
CA LEU A 194 -19.79 9.58 -6.88
C LEU A 194 -18.53 10.00 -7.66
N GLY A 195 -18.36 9.55 -8.91
CA GLY A 195 -17.19 9.85 -9.75
C GLY A 195 -15.86 9.35 -9.16
N ALA A 196 -15.90 8.27 -8.38
CA ALA A 196 -14.76 7.72 -7.64
C ALA A 196 -14.18 6.45 -8.29
N GLU A 197 -14.81 5.92 -9.35
CA GLU A 197 -14.47 4.66 -10.01
C GLU A 197 -13.07 4.66 -10.67
N VAL A 198 -12.54 5.85 -10.99
CA VAL A 198 -11.22 6.01 -11.60
C VAL A 198 -10.08 6.05 -10.57
N HIS A 199 -10.38 6.21 -9.29
CA HIS A 199 -9.39 6.30 -8.23
C HIS A 199 -8.85 4.94 -7.80
N ILE A 200 -7.54 4.89 -7.55
CA ILE A 200 -6.83 3.66 -7.22
C ILE A 200 -6.76 3.49 -5.70
N CYS A 201 -7.12 2.29 -5.25
CA CYS A 201 -6.87 1.78 -3.91
C CYS A 201 -5.66 0.82 -3.92
N GLU A 202 -5.01 0.66 -2.77
CA GLU A 202 -3.99 -0.37 -2.54
C GLU A 202 -4.49 -1.37 -1.48
N LEU A 203 -4.41 -2.67 -1.75
CA LEU A 203 -4.59 -3.73 -0.76
C LEU A 203 -3.29 -4.52 -0.62
N GLN A 204 -2.79 -4.64 0.61
CA GLN A 204 -1.62 -5.43 0.93
C GLN A 204 -2.03 -6.74 1.60
N LEU A 205 -1.65 -7.86 1.02
CA LEU A 205 -1.80 -9.19 1.62
C LEU A 205 -0.44 -9.61 2.15
N ILE A 206 -0.35 -9.89 3.46
CA ILE A 206 0.92 -10.16 4.13
C ILE A 206 0.78 -11.35 5.06
N LEU A 207 1.83 -12.15 5.20
CA LEU A 207 1.89 -13.17 6.23
C LEU A 207 2.07 -12.54 7.61
N LEU A 208 1.37 -13.07 8.61
CA LEU A 208 1.32 -12.55 9.97
C LEU A 208 2.71 -12.40 10.58
N SER A 209 3.58 -13.39 10.39
CA SER A 209 4.97 -13.36 10.84
C SER A 209 5.77 -12.17 10.29
N PHE A 210 5.51 -11.73 9.05
CA PHE A 210 6.13 -10.53 8.48
C PHE A 210 5.43 -9.24 8.92
N ALA A 211 4.11 -9.28 9.11
CA ALA A 211 3.32 -8.14 9.57
C ALA A 211 3.69 -7.71 10.99
N GLU A 212 3.97 -8.68 11.87
CA GLU A 212 4.40 -8.45 13.25
C GLU A 212 5.74 -7.72 13.31
N ILE A 213 6.73 -8.12 12.50
CA ILE A 213 8.05 -7.46 12.42
C ILE A 213 7.90 -6.01 11.93
N ARG A 214 7.09 -5.78 10.91
CA ARG A 214 6.82 -4.43 10.37
C ARG A 214 6.24 -3.49 11.41
N SER A 215 5.39 -4.00 12.30
CA SER A 215 4.68 -3.20 13.31
C SER A 215 5.62 -2.68 14.41
N VAL A 216 6.77 -3.33 14.61
CA VAL A 216 7.80 -2.93 15.56
C VAL A 216 8.70 -1.81 15.00
N ALA A 217 8.80 -1.69 13.68
CA ALA A 217 9.77 -0.80 13.02
C ALA A 217 9.26 0.61 12.66
N GLY A 218 7.96 0.90 12.82
CA GLY A 218 7.39 2.24 12.58
C GLY A 218 7.06 2.55 11.12
#